data_AF-A0AAW6PRT8-F1
#
_entry.id   AF-A0AAW6PRT8-F1
#
_cell.length_a   1.000
_cell.length_b   1.000
_cell.length_c   1.000
_cell.angle_alpha   90.00
_cell.angle_beta   90.00
_cell.angle_gamma   90.00
#
_symmetry.space_group_name_H-M   'P 1'
#
loop_
_entity.id
_entity.type
_entity.pdbx_description
1 polymer ?
#
loop_
_entity_poly.entity_id
_entity_poly.type
_entity_poly.pdbx_seq_one_letter_code
_entity_poly.pdbx_strand_id
1 'polypeptide(L)' 'MERIEHRACYGGWQDVYRHESSALGCAMNVGVYLPPQAETEKLPVLYWLSGLTCTEQNFITKAAVQRCAAEHGIV' A
#
# COMPACT_ATOMS: atom_id res chain seq x y z
N MET A 1 -0.02 6.60 -13.95
CA MET A 1 -0.09 6.29 -12.52
C MET A 1 0.24 7.56 -11.77
N GLU A 2 -0.60 7.97 -10.82
CA GLU A 2 -0.50 9.21 -10.06
C GLU A 2 -0.52 8.86 -8.56
N ARG A 3 0.37 9.45 -7.76
CA ARG A 3 0.31 9.31 -6.30
C ARG A 3 -0.65 10.35 -5.73
N ILE A 4 -1.75 9.89 -5.15
CA ILE A 4 -2.81 10.75 -4.62
C ILE A 4 -2.72 10.93 -3.10
N GLU A 5 -2.03 10.03 -2.40
CA GLU A 5 -1.69 10.19 -0.97
C GLU A 5 -0.25 9.75 -0.70
N HIS A 6 0.38 10.39 0.29
CA HIS A 6 1.73 10.10 0.78
C HIS A 6 1.81 10.43 2.28
N ARG A 7 2.00 9.42 3.13
CA ARG A 7 1.98 9.58 4.60
C ARG A 7 3.14 8.85 5.25
N ALA A 8 3.92 9.53 6.09
CA ALA A 8 4.97 8.90 6.88
C ALA A 8 4.34 7.91 7.88
N CYS A 9 4.86 6.68 7.96
CA CYS A 9 4.34 5.64 8.85
C CYS A 9 5.43 4.61 9.22
N TYR A 10 5.75 4.49 10.51
CA TYR A 10 6.75 3.55 11.06
C TYR A 10 8.11 3.56 10.33
N GLY A 11 8.63 4.75 10.01
CA GLY A 11 9.90 4.91 9.30
C GLY A 11 9.83 4.68 7.79
N GLY A 12 8.68 4.24 7.28
CA GLY A 12 8.38 4.11 5.85
C GLY A 12 7.28 5.06 5.39
N TRP A 13 6.67 4.73 4.25
CA TRP A 13 5.65 5.53 3.59
C TRP A 13 4.41 4.70 3.26
N GLN A 14 3.24 5.19 3.67
CA GLN A 14 1.96 4.71 3.20
C GLN A 14 1.49 5.59 2.04
N ASP A 15 1.48 5.02 0.85
CA ASP A 15 1.07 5.70 -0.37
C ASP A 15 -0.26 5.14 -0.87
N VAL A 16 -1.02 5.99 -1.57
CA VAL A 16 -2.16 5.57 -2.39
C VAL A 16 -1.93 6.10 -3.79
N TYR A 17 -2.05 5.21 -4.77
CA TYR A 17 -1.89 5.53 -6.18
C TYR A 17 -3.20 5.36 -6.93
N ARG A 18 -3.44 6.22 -7.92
CA ARG A 18 -4.48 6.08 -8.92
C ARG A 18 -3.88 5.72 -10.28
N HIS A 19 -4.51 4.79 -10.98
CA HIS A 19 -4.15 4.47 -12.37
C HIS A 19 -5.37 4.06 -13.19
N GLU A 20 -5.31 4.30 -14.51
CA GLU A 20 -6.26 3.69 -15.45
C GLU A 20 -5.93 2.21 -15.60
N SER A 21 -6.90 1.34 -15.38
CA SER A 21 -6.76 -0.11 -15.53
C SER A 21 -7.21 -0.53 -16.93
N SER A 22 -6.30 -1.06 -17.74
CA SER A 22 -6.65 -1.62 -19.05
C SER A 22 -7.54 -2.87 -18.94
N ALA A 23 -7.39 -3.65 -17.87
CA ALA A 23 -8.18 -4.85 -17.63
C ALA A 23 -9.61 -4.55 -17.15
N LEU A 24 -9.81 -3.44 -16.43
CA LEU A 24 -11.11 -3.07 -15.84
C LEU A 24 -11.80 -1.91 -16.59
N GLY A 25 -11.08 -1.18 -17.43
CA GLY A 25 -11.61 -0.06 -18.22
C GLY A 25 -11.97 1.18 -17.40
N CYS A 26 -11.37 1.37 -16.22
CA CYS A 26 -11.64 2.51 -15.34
C CYS A 26 -10.44 2.89 -14.46
N ALA A 27 -10.54 4.07 -13.83
CA ALA A 27 -9.62 4.53 -12.79
C ALA A 27 -9.74 3.67 -11.53
N MET A 28 -8.61 3.14 -11.07
CA MET A 28 -8.49 2.31 -9.86
C MET A 28 -7.53 2.97 -8.87
N ASN A 29 -7.84 2.84 -7.57
CA ASN A 29 -6.92 3.20 -6.49
C ASN A 29 -6.29 1.94 -5.88
N VAL A 30 -5.02 2.03 -5.48
CA VAL A 30 -4.31 0.97 -4.76
C VAL A 30 -3.46 1.58 -3.65
N GLY A 31 -3.51 0.98 -2.46
CA GLY A 31 -2.65 1.33 -1.34
C GLY A 31 -1.37 0.50 -1.33
N VAL A 32 -0.23 1.12 -1.03
CA VAL A 32 1.08 0.46 -0.91
C VAL A 32 1.79 0.97 0.33
N TYR A 33 2.24 0.07 1.20
CA TYR A 33 3.14 0.42 2.29
C TYR A 33 4.58 0.12 1.88
N LEU A 34 5.44 1.13 1.92
CA LEU A 34 6.86 1.00 1.61
C LEU A 34 7.64 1.07 2.93
N PRO A 35 8.15 -0.05 3.46
CA PRO A 35 8.95 -0.03 4.68
C PRO A 35 10.32 0.64 4.42
N PRO A 36 11.05 1.10 5.44
CA PRO A 36 12.29 1.87 5.28
C PRO A 36 13.35 1.17 4.41
N GLN A 37 13.40 -0.17 4.44
CA GLN A 37 14.35 -0.97 3.66
C GLN A 37 14.09 -0.89 2.14
N ALA A 38 12.89 -0.48 1.72
CA ALA A 38 12.53 -0.37 0.30
C ALA A 38 13.32 0.74 -0.43
N GLU A 39 13.96 1.65 0.29
CA GLU A 39 14.83 2.68 -0.29
C GLU A 39 16.12 2.08 -0.89
N THR A 40 16.57 0.93 -0.39
CA THR A 40 17.86 0.34 -0.75
C THR A 40 17.76 -1.06 -1.31
N GLU A 41 16.68 -1.78 -1.02
CA GLU A 41 16.57 -3.21 -1.31
C GLU A 41 15.24 -3.56 -2.01
N LYS A 42 15.27 -4.64 -2.80
CA LYS A 42 14.06 -5.27 -3.31
C LYS A 42 13.50 -6.18 -2.22
N LEU A 43 12.25 -5.93 -1.85
CA LEU A 43 11.57 -6.64 -0.77
C LEU A 43 10.48 -7.57 -1.29
N PRO A 44 10.13 -8.63 -0.53
CA PRO A 44 8.92 -9.41 -0.81
C PRO A 44 7.66 -8.55 -0.69
N VAL A 45 6.63 -8.90 -1.48
CA VAL A 45 5.35 -8.18 -1.53
C VAL A 45 4.22 -9.08 -1.04
N LEU A 46 3.41 -8.59 -0.10
CA LEU A 46 2.18 -9.21 0.35
C LEU A 46 0.96 -8.50 -0.26
N TYR A 47 0.27 -9.16 -1.17
CA TYR A 47 -1.01 -8.67 -1.70
C TYR A 47 -2.15 -8.96 -0.73
N TRP A 48 -2.76 -7.90 -0.18
CA TRP A 48 -3.97 -8.01 0.63
C TRP A 48 -5.23 -7.75 -0.20
N LEU A 49 -6.19 -8.67 -0.13
CA LEU A 49 -7.50 -8.54 -0.77
C LEU A 49 -8.58 -8.31 0.29
N SER A 50 -9.14 -7.11 0.29
CA SER A 50 -10.19 -6.73 1.24
C SER A 50 -11.53 -7.39 0.94
N GLY A 51 -12.40 -7.45 1.95
CA GLY A 51 -13.74 -8.05 1.85
C GLY A 51 -14.78 -7.13 1.19
N LEU A 52 -16.04 -7.60 1.20
CA LEU A 52 -17.17 -6.85 0.66
C LEU A 52 -17.25 -5.44 1.25
N THR A 53 -17.63 -4.47 0.40
CA THR A 53 -17.79 -3.04 0.73
C THR A 53 -16.51 -2.27 1.09
N CYS A 54 -15.34 -2.93 1.10
CA CYS A 54 -14.08 -2.27 1.45
C CYS A 54 -13.46 -1.53 0.26
N THR A 55 -12.62 -0.55 0.60
CA THR A 55 -11.61 0.04 -0.29
C THR A 55 -10.20 -0.25 0.27
N GLU A 56 -9.16 0.31 -0.34
CA GLU A 56 -7.79 0.25 0.18
C GLU A 56 -7.69 0.86 1.59
N GLN A 57 -8.50 1.88 1.88
CA GLN A 57 -8.45 2.62 3.15
C GLN A 57 -8.81 1.76 4.36
N ASN A 58 -9.71 0.78 4.20
CA ASN A 58 -10.11 -0.10 5.31
C ASN A 58 -8.91 -0.83 5.90
N PHE A 59 -8.05 -1.40 5.05
CA PHE A 59 -6.87 -2.13 5.50
C PHE A 59 -5.80 -1.18 6.04
N ILE A 60 -5.50 -0.12 5.28
CA ILE A 60 -4.51 0.90 5.68
C ILE A 60 -4.78 1.44 7.09
N THR A 61 -6.04 1.76 7.40
CA THR A 61 -6.38 2.48 8.63
C THR A 61 -6.72 1.57 9.82
N LYS A 62 -7.14 0.32 9.58
CA LYS A 62 -7.72 -0.53 10.65
C LYS A 62 -6.92 -1.80 10.93
N ALA A 63 -6.01 -2.23 10.06
CA ALA A 63 -5.28 -3.48 10.24
C ALA A 63 -4.07 -3.37 11.19
N ALA A 64 -3.55 -2.15 11.39
CA ALA A 64 -2.34 -1.89 12.19
C ALA A 64 -1.11 -2.73 11.77
N VAL A 65 -0.99 -3.06 10.49
CA VAL A 65 0.03 -3.99 9.98
C VAL A 65 1.37 -3.31 9.70
N GLN A 66 1.39 -1.99 9.49
CA GLN A 66 2.56 -1.25 8.99
C GLN A 66 3.78 -1.38 9.90
N ARG A 67 3.59 -1.42 11.22
CA ARG A 67 4.70 -1.64 12.16
C ARG A 67 5.39 -2.98 11.92
N CYS A 68 4.60 -4.04 11.79
CA CYS A 68 5.10 -5.39 11.55
C CYS A 68 5.76 -5.49 10.16
N ALA A 69 5.14 -4.89 9.14
CA ALA A 69 5.69 -4.83 7.80
C ALA A 69 7.05 -4.11 7.76
N ALA A 70 7.22 -3.03 8.54
CA ALA A 70 8.50 -2.34 8.70
C ALA A 70 9.57 -3.20 9.38
N GLU A 71 9.20 -3.92 10.44
CA GLU A 71 10.11 -4.81 11.19
C GLU A 71 10.61 -5.97 10.31
N HIS A 72 9.76 -6.48 9.41
CA HIS A 72 10.07 -7.64 8.58
C HIS A 72 10.50 -7.31 7.14
N GLY A 73 10.51 -6.03 6.74
CA GLY A 73 10.85 -5.63 5.37
C GLY A 73 9.88 -6.21 4.34
N ILE A 74 8.57 -6.11 4.60
CA ILE A 74 7.52 -6.56 3.69
C ILE A 74 6.80 -5.33 3.14
N VAL A 75 6.63 -5.31 1.81
CA VAL A 75 5.76 -4.35 1.10
C VAL A 75 4.33 -4.85 1.09
#